data_AF-A0A924S5X0-F1
#
_entry.id   AF-A0A924S5X0-F1
#
_cell.length_a   1.000
_cell.length_b   1.000
_cell.length_c   1.000
_cell.angle_alpha   90.00
_cell.angle_beta   90.00
_cell.angle_gamma   90.00
#
_symmetry.space_group_name_H-M   'P 1'
#
loop_
_entity.id
_entity.type
_entity.pdbx_description
1 polymer ?
#
loop_
_entity_poly.entity_id
_entity_poly.type
_entity_poly.pdbx_seq_one_letter_code
_entity_poly.pdbx_strand_id
1 'polypeptide(L)' 'MNHDAAGAVADHGSALLRALEHSDSAALLSAADGRVLHNNAGAVRMLGFELAEMIGHTPLSRISGRHTDAD' A
#
# COMPACT_ATOMS: atom_id res chain seq x y z
N MET A 1 19.65 29.22 -22.24
CA MET A 1 18.99 28.96 -20.95
C MET A 1 17.81 28.04 -21.24
N ASN A 2 18.04 26.72 -21.24
CA ASN A 2 16.97 25.72 -21.34
C ASN A 2 17.52 24.46 -20.66
N HIS A 3 17.18 24.32 -19.38
CA HIS A 3 17.42 23.10 -18.62
C HIS A 3 16.04 22.58 -18.20
N ASP A 4 15.68 21.43 -18.77
CA ASP A 4 15.13 20.31 -18.03
C ASP A 4 13.70 20.41 -17.49
N ALA A 5 12.72 20.34 -18.40
CA ALA A 5 11.34 19.95 -18.05
C ALA A 5 11.16 18.42 -17.90
N ALA A 6 12.17 17.62 -18.28
CA ALA A 6 12.09 16.15 -18.30
C ALA A 6 12.44 15.48 -16.96
N GLY A 7 13.10 16.18 -16.03
CA GLY A 7 13.51 15.63 -14.72
C GLY A 7 12.42 15.63 -13.65
N ALA A 8 11.38 16.46 -13.78
CA ALA A 8 10.37 16.64 -12.75
C ALA A 8 9.36 15.49 -12.66
N VAL A 9 9.08 14.79 -13.76
CA VAL A 9 8.05 13.73 -13.80
C VAL A 9 8.60 12.38 -13.28
N ALA A 10 9.91 12.16 -13.40
CA ALA A 10 10.58 10.95 -12.90
C ALA A 10 10.62 10.86 -11.36
N ASP A 11 10.39 11.98 -10.66
CA ASP A 11 10.54 12.09 -9.20
C ASP A 11 9.22 11.90 -8.42
N HIS A 12 8.06 12.04 -9.09
CA HIS A 12 6.76 11.95 -8.43
C HIS A 12 6.41 10.53 -7.96
N GLY A 13 6.81 9.50 -8.71
CA GLY A 13 6.59 8.11 -8.32
C GLY A 13 7.35 7.75 -7.04
N SER A 14 8.61 8.19 -6.96
CA SER A 14 9.44 8.06 -5.76
C SER A 14 8.85 8.83 -4.57
N ALA A 15 8.45 10.09 -4.80
CA ALA A 15 7.84 10.92 -3.76
C ALA A 15 6.54 10.32 -3.21
N LEU A 16 5.67 9.78 -4.08
CA LEU A 16 4.42 9.14 -3.69
C LEU A 16 4.68 7.88 -2.85
N LEU A 17 5.58 7.01 -3.28
CA LEU A 17 5.93 5.79 -2.53
C LEU A 17 6.49 6.15 -1.14
N ARG A 18 7.35 7.18 -1.05
CA ARG A 18 7.86 7.66 0.23
C ARG A 18 6.76 8.23 1.12
N ALA A 19 5.84 9.02 0.56
CA ALA A 19 4.72 9.56 1.30
C ALA A 19 3.80 8.45 1.85
N LEU A 20 3.55 7.40 1.06
CA LEU A 20 2.78 6.24 1.50
C LEU A 20 3.52 5.46 2.59
N GLU A 21 4.82 5.21 2.46
CA GLU A 21 5.61 4.49 3.46
C GLU A 21 5.66 5.21 4.82
N HIS A 22 5.68 6.55 4.81
CA HIS A 22 5.82 7.36 6.03
C HIS A 22 4.48 7.88 6.56
N SER A 23 3.37 7.55 5.90
CA SER A 23 2.03 7.90 6.35
C SER A 23 1.61 7.04 7.55
N ASP A 24 0.74 7.61 8.39
CA ASP A 24 0.03 6.88 9.44
C ASP A 24 -1.17 6.09 8.90
N SER A 25 -1.52 6.29 7.64
CA SER A 25 -2.56 5.51 6.97
C SER A 25 -2.04 4.14 6.55
N ALA A 26 -2.89 3.12 6.63
CA ALA A 26 -2.61 1.83 6.04
C ALA A 26 -2.82 1.87 4.52
N ALA A 27 -1.85 1.35 3.76
CA ALA A 27 -1.94 1.18 2.32
C ALA A 27 -1.55 -0.25 1.93
N LEU A 28 -2.37 -0.86 1.07
CA LEU A 28 -2.14 -2.18 0.47
C LEU A 28 -2.08 -2.04 -1.04
N LEU A 29 -1.06 -2.64 -1.66
CA LEU A 29 -1.00 -2.84 -3.10
C LEU A 29 -1.39 -4.28 -3.39
N SER A 30 -2.38 -4.49 -4.26
CA SER A 30 -2.86 -5.82 -4.63
C SER A 30 -2.76 -6.08 -6.13
N ALA A 31 -2.62 -7.35 -6.50
CA ALA A 31 -2.78 -7.82 -7.86
C ALA A 31 -4.24 -7.73 -8.31
N ALA A 32 -4.47 -7.92 -9.60
CA ALA A 32 -5.82 -7.87 -10.18
C ALA A 32 -6.77 -8.95 -9.60
N ASP A 33 -6.24 -10.05 -9.07
CA ASP A 33 -7.00 -11.09 -8.38
C ASP A 33 -7.24 -10.77 -6.89
N GLY A 34 -6.86 -9.58 -6.43
CA GLY A 34 -7.06 -9.08 -5.08
C GLY A 34 -6.02 -9.54 -4.06
N ARG A 35 -5.03 -10.35 -4.45
CA ARG A 35 -3.96 -10.77 -3.54
C ARG A 35 -2.99 -9.63 -3.25
N VAL A 36 -2.64 -9.43 -1.99
CA VAL A 36 -1.70 -8.39 -1.57
C VAL A 36 -0.30 -8.72 -2.09
N LEU A 37 0.32 -7.73 -2.71
CA LEU A 37 1.70 -7.73 -3.20
C LEU A 37 2.64 -6.95 -2.27
N HIS A 38 2.14 -5.90 -1.62
CA HIS A 38 2.91 -5.07 -0.67
C HIS A 38 2.00 -4.38 0.35
N ASN A 39 2.53 -4.08 1.53
CA ASN A 39 1.91 -3.19 2.51
C ASN A 39 2.93 -2.20 3.08
N ASN A 40 2.48 -1.00 3.43
CA ASN A 40 3.34 -0.01 4.07
C ASN A 40 3.48 -0.27 5.58
N ALA A 41 4.46 0.37 6.22
CA ALA A 41 4.63 0.29 7.67
C ALA A 41 3.39 0.75 8.46
N GLY A 42 2.60 1.69 7.91
CA GLY A 42 1.33 2.13 8.50
C GLY A 42 0.31 1.00 8.63
N ALA A 43 0.22 0.11 7.64
CA ALA A 43 -0.68 -1.04 7.66
C ALA A 43 -0.33 -2.04 8.77
N VAL A 44 0.95 -2.33 8.99
CA VAL A 44 1.40 -3.21 10.07
C VAL A 44 1.02 -2.63 11.44
N ARG A 45 1.27 -1.34 11.67
CA ARG A 45 0.93 -0.67 12.93
C ARG A 45 -0.58 -0.64 13.19
N MET A 46 -1.36 -0.34 12.15
CA MET A 46 -2.81 -0.11 12.30
C MET A 46 -3.61 -1.41 12.35
N LEU A 47 -3.22 -2.42 11.57
CA LEU A 47 -3.95 -3.68 11.42
C LEU A 47 -3.38 -4.79 12.32
N GLY A 48 -2.14 -4.64 12.81
CA GLY A 48 -1.50 -5.59 13.72
C GLY A 48 -1.04 -6.89 13.06
N PHE A 49 -1.03 -6.95 11.72
CA PHE A 49 -0.50 -8.07 10.95
C PHE A 49 0.87 -7.73 10.39
N GLU A 50 1.80 -8.68 10.44
CA GLU A 50 3.10 -8.56 9.81
C GLU A 50 2.97 -8.59 8.27
N LEU A 51 3.88 -7.91 7.57
CA LEU A 51 3.90 -7.84 6.10
C LEU A 51 3.75 -9.23 5.47
N ALA A 52 4.54 -10.19 5.95
CA ALA A 52 4.59 -11.55 5.42
C ALA A 52 3.25 -12.31 5.56
N GLU A 53 2.40 -11.94 6.50
CA GLU A 53 1.13 -12.63 6.75
C GLU A 53 0.03 -12.21 5.76
N MET A 54 0.18 -11.02 5.18
CA MET A 54 -0.77 -10.45 4.22
C MET A 54 -0.42 -10.82 2.77
N ILE A 55 0.87 -10.96 2.44
CA ILE A 55 1.31 -11.25 1.07
C ILE A 55 0.66 -12.53 0.53
N GLY A 56 0.13 -12.46 -0.69
CA GLY A 56 -0.51 -13.58 -1.37
C GLY A 56 -1.94 -13.89 -0.91
N HIS A 57 -2.45 -13.22 0.13
CA HIS A 57 -3.82 -13.35 0.61
C HIS A 57 -4.67 -12.15 0.17
N THR A 58 -5.99 -12.33 0.12
CA THR A 58 -6.91 -11.19 -0.05
C THR A 58 -7.06 -10.47 1.29
N PRO A 59 -7.21 -9.13 1.33
CA PRO A 59 -7.45 -8.40 2.57
C PRO A 59 -8.66 -8.97 3.33
N LEU A 60 -9.76 -9.26 2.63
CA LEU A 60 -10.96 -9.84 3.22
C LEU A 60 -10.68 -11.16 3.97
N SER A 61 -9.75 -11.99 3.52
CA SER A 61 -9.44 -13.23 4.26
C SER A 61 -8.73 -13.01 5.59
N ARG A 62 -8.11 -11.84 5.80
CA ARG A 62 -7.25 -11.56 6.96
C ARG A 62 -7.84 -10.53 7.91
N ILE A 63 -8.45 -9.48 7.38
CA ILE A 63 -8.91 -8.32 8.17
C ILE A 63 -10.44 -8.25 8.30
N SER A 64 -11.18 -9.24 7.80
CA SER A 64 -12.64 -9.25 7.95
C SER A 64 -13.06 -9.62 9.37
N GLY A 65 -14.05 -8.90 9.87
CA GLY A 65 -14.70 -9.18 11.14
C GLY A 65 -16.19 -8.89 11.08
N ARG A 66 -16.84 -8.83 12.25
CA ARG A 66 -18.29 -8.64 12.40
C ARG A 66 -18.88 -7.36 11.75
N HIS A 67 -18.03 -6.44 11.27
CA HIS A 67 -18.43 -5.18 10.64
C HIS A 67 -17.92 -5.04 9.20
N THR A 68 -17.39 -6.12 8.63
CA THR A 68 -16.92 -6.12 7.25
C THR A 68 -18.05 -6.67 6.39
N ASP A 69 -18.60 -5.82 5.53
CA ASP A 69 -19.58 -6.26 4.54
C ASP A 69 -18.89 -7.24 3.57
N ALA A 70 -19.56 -8.36 3.29
CA ALA A 70 -19.01 -9.46 2.52
C ALA A 70 -19.38 -9.42 1.03
N ASP A 71 -20.00 -8.33 0.58
CA ASP A 71 -20.54 -8.15 -0.77
C ASP A 71 -19.48 -8.22 -1.87
#